data_AF-A0A947EAQ4-F1
#
_entry.id   AF-A0A947EAQ4-F1
#
_cell.length_a   1.000
_cell.length_b   1.000
_cell.length_c   1.000
_cell.angle_alpha   90.00
_cell.angle_beta   90.00
_cell.angle_gamma   90.00
#
_symmetry.space_group_name_H-M   'P 1'
#
loop_
_entity.id
_entity.type
_entity.pdbx_description
1 polymer ?
#
loop_
_entity_poly.entity_id
_entity_poly.type
_entity_poly.pdbx_seq_one_letter_code
_entity_poly.pdbx_strand_id
1 'polypeptide(L)'
;GPIRSGRPTDAELVGFLDATFNISGASGWIIRYLANRDIHMLGEGSGSFRIGSRGAPHNLYGNTVDMRDFADRNDYPDEIPPAMFEFGDVQLEGEEVTSVSLNWSSDWPNVNYEWDGERFLRSNGSTPFMWMDTEGNQEQLAFDTLVVIFGRRYTAAPSDPSQGVAVPATDTVGEGRVLVFAQGVVVEGTWSREDRLTPFELVYEDGSPLVVPPGVPYIAIFPDSRSVTWE
;
A
#
# COMPACT_ATOMS: atom_id res chain seq x y z
N GLY A 1 6.69 4.03 10.80
CA GLY A 1 7.88 4.67 10.18
C GLY A 1 8.93 3.62 9.85
N PRO A 2 9.99 3.95 9.10
CA PRO A 2 10.35 5.30 8.69
C PRO A 2 9.50 5.84 7.53
N ILE A 3 9.17 7.14 7.57
CA ILE A 3 8.43 7.88 6.53
C ILE A 3 9.35 8.08 5.32
N ARG A 4 8.78 7.99 4.11
CA ARG A 4 9.52 8.04 2.85
C ARG A 4 8.93 9.03 1.86
N SER A 5 9.65 9.20 0.75
CA SER A 5 9.27 10.16 -0.26
C SER A 5 8.01 9.76 -1.01
N GLY A 6 7.16 10.75 -1.28
CA GLY A 6 5.99 10.57 -2.13
C GLY A 6 6.35 10.20 -3.57
N ARG A 7 5.42 9.53 -4.24
CA ARG A 7 5.51 9.02 -5.60
C ARG A 7 4.25 9.39 -6.38
N PRO A 8 4.32 9.46 -7.73
CA PRO A 8 3.14 9.68 -8.55
C PRO A 8 2.02 8.67 -8.30
N THR A 9 2.36 7.38 -8.12
CA THR A 9 1.38 6.32 -7.80
C THR A 9 0.58 6.64 -6.54
N ASP A 10 1.17 7.31 -5.54
CA ASP A 10 0.48 7.61 -4.29
C ASP A 10 -0.76 8.47 -4.56
N ALA A 11 -0.64 9.49 -5.41
CA ALA A 11 -1.75 10.39 -5.76
C ALA A 11 -2.92 9.68 -6.47
N GLU A 12 -2.58 8.68 -7.28
CA GLU A 12 -3.57 7.88 -8.02
C GLU A 12 -4.20 6.82 -7.11
N LEU A 13 -3.45 6.30 -6.15
CA LEU A 13 -3.92 5.25 -5.25
C LEU A 13 -4.80 5.80 -4.15
N VAL A 14 -4.34 6.81 -3.39
CA VAL A 14 -4.98 7.24 -2.14
C VAL A 14 -5.96 8.41 -2.30
N GLY A 15 -6.13 8.94 -3.51
CA GLY A 15 -6.97 10.13 -3.74
C GLY A 15 -8.40 10.00 -3.23
N PHE A 16 -9.03 8.84 -3.46
CA PHE A 16 -10.40 8.55 -2.99
C PHE A 16 -10.55 8.49 -1.45
N LEU A 17 -9.46 8.31 -0.70
CA LEU A 17 -9.52 8.29 0.76
C LEU A 17 -9.73 9.71 1.33
N ASP A 18 -9.38 10.75 0.57
CA ASP A 18 -9.36 12.15 1.02
C ASP A 18 -8.59 12.36 2.34
N ALA A 19 -7.67 11.45 2.65
CA ALA A 19 -6.95 11.42 3.92
C ALA A 19 -5.64 12.21 3.83
N THR A 20 -5.14 12.64 4.99
CA THR A 20 -3.81 13.24 5.07
C THR A 20 -2.70 12.26 4.69
N PHE A 21 -1.79 12.73 3.84
CA PHE A 21 -0.74 11.90 3.24
C PHE A 21 0.66 12.35 3.68
N ASN A 22 1.28 11.57 4.55
CA ASN A 22 2.55 11.94 5.16
C ASN A 22 3.77 11.47 4.35
N ILE A 23 4.65 12.41 4.00
CA ILE A 23 5.85 12.17 3.18
C ILE A 23 7.10 12.82 3.76
N SER A 24 8.26 12.22 3.52
CA SER A 24 9.57 12.77 3.88
C SER A 24 10.14 13.69 2.77
N GLY A 25 9.26 14.40 2.06
CA GLY A 25 9.57 15.17 0.84
C GLY A 25 9.51 14.34 -0.45
N ALA A 26 9.70 14.99 -1.59
CA ALA A 26 9.82 14.35 -2.91
C ALA A 26 10.55 15.32 -3.86
N SER A 27 10.77 14.94 -5.13
CA SER A 27 11.23 15.90 -6.12
C SER A 27 10.19 17.02 -6.28
N GLY A 28 10.64 18.24 -6.64
CA GLY A 28 9.73 19.39 -6.74
C GLY A 28 8.59 19.19 -7.73
N TRP A 29 8.79 18.43 -8.80
CA TRP A 29 7.72 18.09 -9.73
C TRP A 29 6.71 17.10 -9.15
N ILE A 30 7.12 16.15 -8.29
CA ILE A 30 6.22 15.22 -7.61
C ILE A 30 5.39 15.96 -6.55
N ILE A 31 6.00 16.89 -5.79
CA ILE A 31 5.25 17.72 -4.83
C ILE A 31 4.13 18.50 -5.55
N ARG A 32 4.43 19.10 -6.71
CA ARG A 32 3.42 19.79 -7.54
C ARG A 32 2.39 18.81 -8.10
N TYR A 33 2.82 17.63 -8.52
CA TYR A 33 1.94 16.57 -9.03
C TYR A 33 0.90 16.14 -7.99
N LEU A 34 1.34 15.93 -6.74
CA LEU A 34 0.49 15.59 -5.60
C LEU A 34 -0.45 16.74 -5.24
N ALA A 35 0.07 17.97 -5.14
CA ALA A 35 -0.75 19.16 -4.84
C ALA A 35 -1.83 19.42 -5.90
N ASN A 36 -1.51 19.25 -7.19
CA ASN A 36 -2.46 19.43 -8.29
C ASN A 36 -3.54 18.32 -8.36
N ARG A 37 -3.47 17.33 -7.47
CA ARG A 37 -4.44 16.24 -7.31
C ARG A 37 -5.13 16.28 -5.95
N ASP A 38 -5.03 17.42 -5.27
CA ASP A 38 -5.69 17.68 -4.00
C ASP A 38 -5.23 16.75 -2.87
N ILE A 39 -3.99 16.25 -2.94
CA ILE A 39 -3.43 15.42 -1.87
C ILE A 39 -3.01 16.31 -0.68
N HIS A 40 -3.64 16.08 0.47
CA HIS A 40 -3.37 16.75 1.75
C HIS A 40 -2.04 16.29 2.37
N MET A 41 -0.93 16.83 1.87
CA MET A 41 0.41 16.40 2.29
C MET A 41 0.79 16.87 3.70
N LEU A 42 1.35 15.96 4.50
CA LEU A 42 2.08 16.26 5.74
C LEU A 42 3.58 16.07 5.48
N GLY A 43 4.37 17.12 5.73
CA GLY A 43 5.82 17.11 5.54
C GLY A 43 6.61 16.96 6.85
N GLU A 44 7.94 16.90 6.76
CA GLU A 44 8.80 16.93 7.95
C GLU A 44 8.53 18.22 8.76
N GLY A 45 8.27 18.05 10.07
CA GLY A 45 7.82 19.10 10.97
C GLY A 45 6.31 19.06 11.29
N SER A 46 5.53 18.26 10.56
CA SER A 46 4.07 18.12 10.75
C SER A 46 3.74 16.97 11.70
N GLY A 47 4.36 16.93 12.89
CA GLY A 47 4.26 15.80 13.84
C GLY A 47 5.24 14.65 13.58
N SER A 48 6.20 14.85 12.69
CA SER A 48 7.30 13.91 12.45
C SER A 48 8.49 14.17 13.39
N PHE A 49 9.24 13.14 13.74
CA PHE A 49 10.46 13.23 14.55
C PHE A 49 11.54 12.25 14.07
N ARG A 50 12.80 12.47 14.46
CA ARG A 50 13.91 11.58 14.11
C ARG A 50 14.35 10.75 15.31
N ILE A 51 14.60 9.46 15.09
CA ILE A 51 15.17 8.56 16.11
C ILE A 51 16.69 8.46 15.97
N GLY A 52 17.39 8.32 17.09
CA GLY A 52 18.86 8.22 17.13
C GLY A 52 19.41 6.83 16.82
N SER A 53 18.60 5.78 16.93
CA SER A 53 19.02 4.38 16.72
C SER A 53 19.21 3.99 15.25
N ARG A 54 18.90 4.88 14.30
CA ARG A 54 19.06 4.65 12.86
C ARG A 54 19.69 5.85 12.18
N GLY A 55 20.50 5.61 11.15
CA GLY A 55 21.06 6.66 10.29
C GLY A 55 20.04 7.22 9.30
N ALA A 56 20.16 8.50 8.96
CA ALA A 56 19.43 9.08 7.84
C ALA A 56 19.82 8.36 6.52
N PRO A 57 18.89 8.17 5.57
CA PRO A 57 17.50 8.65 5.55
C PRO A 57 16.46 7.68 6.17
N HIS A 58 16.86 6.69 6.98
CA HIS A 58 15.99 5.64 7.52
C HIS A 58 15.47 5.91 8.93
N ASN A 59 15.52 7.17 9.38
CA ASN A 59 15.30 7.53 10.78
C ASN A 59 14.18 8.56 11.03
N LEU A 60 13.41 8.96 10.01
CA LEU A 60 12.26 9.86 10.17
C LEU A 60 10.99 9.06 10.49
N TYR A 61 10.35 9.34 11.62
CA TYR A 61 9.14 8.68 12.14
C TYR A 61 8.04 9.71 12.36
N GLY A 62 6.82 9.24 12.60
CA GLY A 62 5.64 10.08 12.79
C GLY A 62 4.92 9.75 14.08
N ASN A 63 4.47 10.78 14.79
CA ASN A 63 3.49 10.65 15.85
C ASN A 63 2.11 10.91 15.25
N THR A 64 1.24 9.90 15.26
CA THR A 64 -0.08 9.99 14.64
C THR A 64 -1.03 10.94 15.40
N VAL A 65 -0.77 11.23 16.67
CA VAL A 65 -1.52 12.26 17.42
C VAL A 65 -1.11 13.65 16.92
N ASP A 66 0.20 13.95 16.95
CA ASP A 66 0.72 15.25 16.51
C ASP A 66 0.42 15.54 15.02
N MET A 67 0.36 14.49 14.19
CA MET A 67 -0.02 14.59 12.78
C MET A 67 -1.49 14.97 12.58
N ARG A 68 -2.40 14.37 13.35
CA ARG A 68 -3.83 14.73 13.31
C ARG A 68 -4.03 16.15 13.83
N ASP A 69 -3.40 16.47 14.96
CA ASP A 69 -3.35 17.83 15.49
C ASP A 69 -2.88 18.88 14.47
N PHE A 70 -1.89 18.54 13.66
CA PHE A 70 -1.42 19.41 12.58
C PHE A 70 -2.44 19.50 11.45
N ALA A 71 -3.03 18.37 11.04
CA ALA A 71 -4.06 18.31 10.01
C ALA A 71 -5.27 19.17 10.36
N ASP A 72 -5.79 19.04 11.59
CA ASP A 72 -6.94 19.79 12.10
C ASP A 72 -6.68 21.30 12.07
N ARG A 73 -5.46 21.73 12.44
CA ARG A 73 -5.07 23.16 12.40
C ARG A 73 -4.97 23.73 10.98
N ASN A 74 -4.90 22.86 9.96
CA ASN A 74 -4.85 23.25 8.54
C ASN A 74 -6.18 22.96 7.84
N ASP A 75 -7.25 22.66 8.59
CA ASP A 75 -8.58 22.35 8.07
C ASP A 75 -8.56 21.21 7.03
N TYR A 76 -7.69 20.23 7.21
CA TYR A 76 -7.67 19.02 6.37
C TYR A 76 -8.80 18.07 6.76
N PRO A 77 -9.35 17.29 5.81
CA PRO A 77 -10.43 16.34 6.10
C PRO A 77 -10.04 15.31 7.17
N ASP A 78 -10.98 15.05 8.07
CA ASP A 78 -10.89 14.06 9.15
C ASP A 78 -12.04 13.03 9.12
N GLU A 79 -12.84 13.04 8.05
CA GLU A 79 -13.92 12.08 7.85
C GLU A 79 -13.38 10.66 7.67
N ILE A 80 -14.19 9.67 8.08
CA ILE A 80 -13.84 8.27 7.88
C ILE A 80 -13.81 8.00 6.37
N PRO A 81 -12.66 7.58 5.81
CA PRO A 81 -12.55 7.40 4.37
C PRO A 81 -13.40 6.22 3.90
N PRO A 82 -13.85 6.22 2.63
CA PRO A 82 -14.44 5.04 2.02
C PRO A 82 -13.43 3.87 2.00
N ALA A 83 -13.95 2.65 1.95
CA ALA A 83 -13.12 1.46 1.80
C ALA A 83 -12.46 1.40 0.40
N MET A 84 -11.27 0.81 0.29
CA MET A 84 -10.55 0.68 -0.99
C MET A 84 -11.23 -0.25 -1.98
N PHE A 85 -12.00 -1.20 -1.47
CA PHE A 85 -12.85 -2.16 -2.18
C PHE A 85 -13.90 -2.67 -1.17
N GLU A 86 -14.85 -3.46 -1.63
CA GLU A 86 -15.91 -4.00 -0.78
C GLU A 86 -15.38 -5.02 0.25
N PHE A 87 -15.76 -4.84 1.50
CA PHE A 87 -15.51 -5.79 2.58
C PHE A 87 -16.83 -6.42 3.05
N GLY A 88 -16.79 -7.69 3.45
CA GLY A 88 -17.98 -8.39 3.91
C GLY A 88 -17.68 -9.73 4.55
N ASP A 89 -18.64 -10.22 5.35
CA ASP A 89 -18.57 -11.53 5.97
C ASP A 89 -18.80 -12.61 4.91
N VAL A 90 -17.70 -13.19 4.41
CA VAL A 90 -17.67 -14.15 3.32
C VAL A 90 -16.70 -15.28 3.64
N GLN A 91 -17.10 -16.51 3.34
CA GLN A 91 -16.18 -17.64 3.31
C GLN A 91 -15.62 -17.75 1.90
N LEU A 92 -14.31 -17.63 1.75
CA LEU A 92 -13.67 -17.82 0.45
C LEU A 92 -13.59 -19.31 0.11
N GLU A 93 -13.91 -19.64 -1.13
CA GLU A 93 -13.75 -20.98 -1.71
C GLU A 93 -12.66 -20.90 -2.79
N GLY A 94 -11.50 -21.47 -2.51
CA GLY A 94 -10.31 -21.35 -3.35
C GLY A 94 -9.31 -22.48 -3.17
N GLU A 95 -8.16 -22.37 -3.82
CA GLU A 95 -7.04 -23.28 -3.62
C GLU A 95 -6.44 -23.06 -2.23
N GLU A 96 -6.16 -24.14 -1.48
CA GLU A 96 -5.48 -24.05 -0.18
C GLU A 96 -4.09 -23.43 -0.34
N VAL A 97 -3.72 -22.57 0.60
CA VAL A 97 -2.43 -21.88 0.61
C VAL A 97 -1.79 -21.97 1.99
N THR A 98 -0.55 -22.41 1.98
CA THR A 98 0.36 -22.46 3.11
C THR A 98 1.43 -21.37 3.04
N SER A 99 1.78 -20.91 1.83
CA SER A 99 2.73 -19.81 1.66
C SER A 99 2.51 -18.99 0.39
N VAL A 100 2.93 -17.72 0.41
CA VAL A 100 2.88 -16.79 -0.73
C VAL A 100 4.23 -16.08 -0.87
N SER A 101 4.73 -15.95 -2.09
CA SER A 101 5.98 -15.25 -2.40
C SER A 101 5.79 -14.23 -3.52
N LEU A 102 6.13 -12.97 -3.22
CA LEU A 102 6.07 -11.84 -4.15
C LEU A 102 7.49 -11.45 -4.61
N ASN A 103 7.78 -11.66 -5.89
CA ASN A 103 9.04 -11.25 -6.51
C ASN A 103 8.98 -9.80 -7.02
N TRP A 104 9.35 -8.85 -6.16
CA TRP A 104 9.38 -7.43 -6.52
C TRP A 104 10.59 -7.05 -7.40
N SER A 105 11.69 -7.79 -7.31
CA SER A 105 12.94 -7.52 -8.02
C SER A 105 13.76 -8.80 -8.18
N SER A 106 14.51 -8.89 -9.28
CA SER A 106 15.54 -9.93 -9.47
C SER A 106 16.73 -9.77 -8.52
N ASP A 107 16.94 -8.56 -8.00
CA ASP A 107 18.17 -8.19 -7.28
C ASP A 107 17.99 -8.22 -5.76
N TRP A 108 16.76 -8.44 -5.28
CA TRP A 108 16.41 -8.37 -3.87
C TRP A 108 15.62 -9.60 -3.44
N PRO A 109 15.69 -10.00 -2.16
CA PRO A 109 14.88 -11.09 -1.65
C PRO A 109 13.38 -10.85 -1.88
N ASN A 110 12.65 -11.92 -2.17
CA ASN A 110 11.20 -11.89 -2.25
C ASN A 110 10.59 -11.46 -0.91
N VAL A 111 9.40 -10.87 -0.98
CA VAL A 111 8.55 -10.69 0.20
C VAL A 111 7.70 -11.94 0.33
N ASN A 112 7.82 -12.65 1.45
CA ASN A 112 7.14 -13.91 1.67
C ASN A 112 6.11 -13.78 2.79
N TYR A 113 5.10 -14.64 2.73
CA TYR A 113 4.03 -14.77 3.71
C TYR A 113 3.80 -16.24 3.99
N GLU A 114 3.81 -16.62 5.26
CA GLU A 114 3.53 -18.00 5.70
C GLU A 114 2.20 -18.00 6.46
N TRP A 115 1.30 -18.91 6.11
CA TRP A 115 0.03 -19.07 6.80
C TRP A 115 0.23 -19.84 8.10
N ASP A 116 -0.10 -19.23 9.24
CA ASP A 116 0.05 -19.85 10.57
C ASP A 116 -1.21 -20.61 11.06
N GLY A 117 -2.25 -20.68 10.22
CA GLY A 117 -3.58 -21.19 10.58
C GLY A 117 -4.61 -20.09 10.86
N GLU A 118 -4.17 -18.85 11.07
CA GLU A 118 -5.02 -17.70 11.34
C GLU A 118 -4.65 -16.47 10.49
N ARG A 119 -3.35 -16.23 10.28
CA ARG A 119 -2.79 -15.05 9.61
C ARG A 119 -1.58 -15.39 8.75
N PHE A 120 -1.28 -14.48 7.84
CA PHE A 120 -0.11 -14.50 6.98
C PHE A 120 1.06 -13.74 7.61
N LEU A 121 2.06 -14.48 8.08
CA LEU A 121 3.29 -13.97 8.70
C LEU A 121 4.28 -13.47 7.65
N ARG A 122 4.59 -12.17 7.68
CA ARG A 122 5.43 -11.53 6.66
C ARG A 122 6.93 -11.66 6.95
N SER A 123 7.70 -11.96 5.91
CA SER A 123 9.17 -11.94 5.92
C SER A 123 9.73 -11.30 4.65
N ASN A 124 10.98 -10.84 4.72
CA ASN A 124 11.77 -10.43 3.56
C ASN A 124 12.89 -11.46 3.38
N GLY A 125 12.83 -12.27 2.32
CA GLY A 125 13.62 -13.49 2.21
C GLY A 125 13.29 -14.42 3.38
N SER A 126 14.32 -14.87 4.10
CA SER A 126 14.16 -15.66 5.32
C SER A 126 14.10 -14.83 6.61
N THR A 127 14.12 -13.50 6.53
CA THR A 127 14.14 -12.62 7.71
C THR A 127 12.71 -12.19 8.07
N PRO A 128 12.19 -12.56 9.26
CA PRO A 128 10.91 -12.06 9.76
C PRO A 128 10.84 -10.53 9.72
N PHE A 129 9.73 -9.98 9.25
CA PHE A 129 9.55 -8.53 9.23
C PHE A 129 8.83 -8.06 10.48
N MET A 130 9.57 -7.40 11.36
CA MET A 130 9.12 -7.06 12.70
C MET A 130 8.53 -5.65 12.78
N TRP A 131 7.51 -5.48 13.61
CA TRP A 131 7.12 -4.19 14.18
C TRP A 131 7.59 -4.09 15.64
N MET A 132 7.60 -2.87 16.17
CA MET A 132 8.01 -2.59 17.54
C MET A 132 7.07 -1.56 18.16
N ASP A 133 6.63 -1.81 19.38
CA ASP A 133 5.81 -0.85 20.14
C ASP A 133 6.67 0.24 20.82
N THR A 134 6.02 1.12 21.59
CA THR A 134 6.71 2.19 22.33
C THR A 134 7.51 1.70 23.53
N GLU A 135 7.23 0.49 24.02
CA GLU A 135 7.94 -0.14 25.15
C GLU A 135 9.16 -0.95 24.69
N GLY A 136 9.30 -1.17 23.37
CA GLY A 136 10.37 -1.93 22.74
C GLY A 136 10.05 -3.41 22.52
N ASN A 137 8.82 -3.84 22.79
CA ASN A 137 8.36 -5.18 22.46
C ASN A 137 8.31 -5.32 20.93
N GLN A 138 8.67 -6.50 20.42
CA GLN A 138 8.72 -6.76 18.99
C GLN A 138 7.91 -8.00 18.64
N GLU A 139 7.15 -7.91 17.56
CA GLU A 139 6.40 -9.02 16.99
C GLU A 139 6.51 -9.00 15.46
N GLN A 140 6.33 -10.16 14.84
CA GLN A 140 6.31 -10.27 13.39
C GLN A 140 5.01 -9.67 12.85
N LEU A 141 5.08 -8.95 11.74
CA LEU A 141 3.86 -8.49 11.06
C LEU A 141 3.08 -9.70 10.54
N ALA A 142 1.80 -9.73 10.87
CA ALA A 142 0.84 -10.74 10.48
C ALA A 142 -0.41 -10.05 9.91
N PHE A 143 -1.01 -10.64 8.88
CA PHE A 143 -2.17 -10.08 8.18
C PHE A 143 -3.24 -11.13 8.01
N ASP A 144 -4.51 -10.78 8.24
CA ASP A 144 -5.63 -11.70 8.03
C ASP A 144 -5.89 -11.93 6.53
N THR A 145 -5.51 -10.96 5.71
CA THR A 145 -5.73 -10.98 4.26
C THR A 145 -4.58 -10.34 3.50
N LEU A 146 -4.20 -10.93 2.38
CA LEU A 146 -3.31 -10.34 1.38
C LEU A 146 -4.10 -10.07 0.11
N VAL A 147 -4.10 -8.83 -0.36
CA VAL A 147 -4.70 -8.46 -1.66
C VAL A 147 -3.57 -8.03 -2.58
N VAL A 148 -3.40 -8.72 -3.70
CA VAL A 148 -2.41 -8.39 -4.74
C VAL A 148 -3.14 -7.82 -5.95
N ILE A 149 -3.07 -6.51 -6.13
CA ILE A 149 -3.64 -5.78 -7.27
C ILE A 149 -2.53 -5.65 -8.32
N PHE A 150 -2.71 -6.29 -9.47
CA PHE A 150 -1.73 -6.23 -10.55
C PHE A 150 -1.97 -5.01 -11.44
N GLY A 151 -0.95 -4.16 -11.59
CA GLY A 151 -1.01 -2.96 -12.41
C GLY A 151 0.20 -2.84 -13.34
N ARG A 152 0.01 -2.17 -14.47
CA ARG A 152 1.08 -1.93 -15.44
C ARG A 152 2.09 -0.94 -14.87
N ARG A 153 3.36 -1.33 -14.86
CA ARG A 153 4.44 -0.41 -14.50
C ARG A 153 4.77 0.53 -15.66
N TYR A 154 4.92 1.81 -15.37
CA TYR A 154 5.38 2.82 -16.32
C TYR A 154 6.42 3.74 -15.69
N THR A 155 6.96 4.66 -16.49
CA THR A 155 7.90 5.69 -16.03
C THR A 155 7.22 7.05 -16.08
N ALA A 156 6.93 7.61 -14.91
CA ALA A 156 6.36 8.94 -14.76
C ALA A 156 7.48 9.98 -14.84
N ALA A 157 7.27 11.03 -15.64
CA ALA A 157 8.24 12.10 -15.85
C ALA A 157 7.56 13.48 -15.83
N PRO A 158 8.27 14.54 -15.42
CA PRO A 158 7.78 15.90 -15.61
C PRO A 158 7.69 16.23 -17.11
N SER A 159 6.77 17.13 -17.48
CA SER A 159 6.64 17.60 -18.86
C SER A 159 7.89 18.34 -19.36
N ASP A 160 8.58 19.02 -18.45
CA ASP A 160 9.89 19.63 -18.68
C ASP A 160 10.97 18.82 -17.94
N PRO A 161 11.88 18.13 -18.65
CA PRO A 161 12.95 17.33 -18.04
C PRO A 161 13.89 18.14 -17.12
N SER A 162 13.96 19.46 -17.26
CA SER A 162 14.75 20.30 -16.35
C SER A 162 14.16 20.37 -14.94
N GLN A 163 12.88 20.01 -14.76
CA GLN A 163 12.17 20.03 -13.47
C GLN A 163 12.41 18.77 -12.63
N GLY A 164 13.05 17.74 -13.18
CA GLY A 164 13.56 16.61 -12.44
C GLY A 164 13.60 15.29 -13.20
N VAL A 165 13.96 14.23 -12.48
CA VAL A 165 14.19 12.90 -13.04
C VAL A 165 12.90 12.09 -13.05
N ALA A 166 12.75 11.25 -14.07
CA ALA A 166 11.66 10.30 -14.17
C ALA A 166 11.75 9.19 -13.11
N VAL A 167 10.60 8.70 -12.65
CA VAL A 167 10.50 7.69 -11.59
C VAL A 167 9.55 6.57 -12.01
N PRO A 168 9.75 5.33 -11.51
CA PRO A 168 8.78 4.28 -11.73
C PRO A 168 7.44 4.61 -11.06
N ALA A 169 6.36 4.26 -11.73
CA ALA A 169 4.98 4.34 -11.24
C ALA A 169 4.19 3.11 -11.73
N THR A 170 3.01 2.90 -11.18
CA THR A 170 2.13 1.78 -11.51
C THR A 170 0.73 2.32 -11.77
N ASP A 171 0.12 1.89 -12.88
CA ASP A 171 -1.26 2.24 -13.20
C ASP A 171 -2.21 1.58 -12.19
N THR A 172 -3.08 2.39 -11.59
CA THR A 172 -4.09 1.96 -10.59
C THR A 172 -5.50 2.38 -10.99
N VAL A 173 -5.66 2.91 -12.21
CA VAL A 173 -6.93 3.26 -12.87
C VAL A 173 -6.98 2.45 -14.16
N GLY A 174 -8.15 1.89 -14.49
CA GLY A 174 -8.33 0.92 -15.56
C GLY A 174 -8.80 -0.42 -15.00
N GLU A 175 -8.22 -1.51 -15.49
CA GLU A 175 -8.57 -2.87 -15.09
C GLU A 175 -7.32 -3.74 -15.03
N GLY A 176 -7.40 -4.84 -14.27
CA GLY A 176 -6.31 -5.80 -14.17
C GLY A 176 -6.66 -7.01 -13.33
N ARG A 177 -5.68 -7.90 -13.15
CA ARG A 177 -5.82 -9.10 -12.32
C ARG A 177 -5.75 -8.74 -10.83
N VAL A 178 -6.48 -9.46 -9.99
CA VAL A 178 -6.32 -9.42 -8.53
C VAL A 178 -6.21 -10.84 -7.98
N LEU A 179 -5.39 -11.01 -6.94
CA LEU A 179 -5.38 -12.22 -6.10
C LEU A 179 -5.74 -11.81 -4.67
N VAL A 180 -6.63 -12.58 -4.04
CA VAL A 180 -6.98 -12.40 -2.63
C VAL A 180 -6.63 -13.68 -1.88
N PHE A 181 -5.72 -13.57 -0.93
CA PHE A 181 -5.34 -14.63 -0.01
C PHE A 181 -5.95 -14.35 1.36
N ALA A 182 -6.86 -15.19 1.83
CA ALA A 182 -7.46 -15.09 3.16
C ALA A 182 -7.95 -16.48 3.59
N GLN A 183 -8.12 -16.69 4.90
CA GLN A 183 -8.71 -17.93 5.43
C GLN A 183 -7.97 -19.21 4.97
N GLY A 184 -6.67 -19.12 4.71
CA GLY A 184 -5.86 -20.24 4.22
C GLY A 184 -6.13 -20.64 2.77
N VAL A 185 -6.79 -19.80 1.96
CA VAL A 185 -7.01 -20.05 0.53
C VAL A 185 -6.62 -18.85 -0.33
N VAL A 186 -6.48 -19.08 -1.64
CA VAL A 186 -6.38 -18.03 -2.66
C VAL A 186 -7.57 -18.09 -3.61
N VAL A 187 -8.10 -16.91 -3.92
CA VAL A 187 -9.04 -16.70 -5.02
C VAL A 187 -8.50 -15.68 -6.01
N GLU A 188 -8.84 -15.88 -7.28
CA GLU A 188 -8.45 -15.02 -8.38
C GLU A 188 -9.67 -14.28 -8.92
N GLY A 189 -9.45 -13.02 -9.29
CA GLY A 189 -10.45 -12.19 -9.93
C GLY A 189 -9.83 -11.10 -10.79
N THR A 190 -10.66 -10.14 -11.16
CA THR A 190 -10.24 -8.90 -11.81
C THR A 190 -10.63 -7.70 -10.97
N TRP A 191 -9.82 -6.66 -11.01
CA TRP A 191 -10.16 -5.35 -10.49
C TRP A 191 -10.49 -4.42 -11.65
N SER A 192 -11.40 -3.49 -11.42
CA SER A 192 -11.60 -2.32 -12.27
C SER A 192 -11.72 -1.06 -11.41
N ARG A 193 -11.36 0.08 -12.00
CA ARG A 193 -11.39 1.38 -11.36
C ARG A 193 -11.48 2.48 -12.40
N GLU A 194 -12.58 3.21 -12.43
CA GLU A 194 -12.85 4.25 -13.44
C GLU A 194 -11.98 5.50 -13.24
N ASP A 195 -11.80 5.93 -11.99
CA ASP A 195 -11.06 7.15 -11.64
C ASP A 195 -10.27 6.98 -10.34
N ARG A 196 -9.24 7.82 -10.12
CA ARG A 196 -8.45 7.85 -8.88
C ARG A 196 -9.28 8.18 -7.63
N LEU A 197 -10.44 8.80 -7.81
CA LEU A 197 -11.35 9.21 -6.74
C LEU A 197 -12.44 8.17 -6.44
N THR A 198 -12.44 7.03 -7.14
CA THR A 198 -13.34 5.91 -6.84
C THR A 198 -12.56 4.74 -6.20
N PRO A 199 -13.22 3.90 -5.37
CA PRO A 199 -12.66 2.62 -4.94
C PRO A 199 -12.41 1.65 -6.11
N PHE A 200 -11.67 0.58 -5.85
CA PHE A 200 -11.59 -0.57 -6.74
C PHE A 200 -12.86 -1.41 -6.64
N GLU A 201 -13.35 -1.87 -7.78
CA GLU A 201 -14.35 -2.93 -7.87
C GLU A 201 -13.63 -4.25 -8.17
N LEU A 202 -13.88 -5.28 -7.37
CA LEU A 202 -13.29 -6.60 -7.55
C LEU A 202 -14.39 -7.59 -7.95
N VAL A 203 -14.13 -8.42 -8.95
CA VAL A 203 -15.07 -9.45 -9.43
C VAL A 203 -14.38 -10.77 -9.71
N TYR A 204 -15.10 -11.87 -9.51
CA TYR A 204 -14.71 -13.20 -9.98
C TYR A 204 -14.79 -13.30 -11.50
N GLU A 205 -14.27 -14.39 -12.07
CA GLU A 205 -14.34 -14.67 -13.52
C GLU A 205 -15.78 -14.71 -14.06
N ASP A 206 -16.75 -15.13 -13.24
CA ASP A 206 -18.17 -15.17 -13.61
C ASP A 206 -18.86 -13.79 -13.55
N GLY A 207 -18.13 -12.75 -13.14
CA GLY A 207 -18.62 -11.38 -12.99
C GLY A 207 -19.34 -11.09 -11.68
N SER A 208 -19.44 -12.05 -10.76
CA SER A 208 -19.97 -11.80 -9.42
C SER A 208 -18.97 -11.00 -8.56
N PRO A 209 -19.44 -10.20 -7.58
CA PRO A 209 -18.55 -9.43 -6.71
C PRO A 209 -17.58 -10.33 -5.92
N LEU A 210 -16.29 -10.00 -5.96
CA LEU A 210 -15.25 -10.59 -5.12
C LEU A 210 -15.08 -9.72 -3.87
N VAL A 211 -15.73 -10.12 -2.79
CA VAL A 211 -15.71 -9.39 -1.51
C VAL A 211 -14.51 -9.82 -0.66
N VAL A 212 -13.88 -8.87 0.00
CA VAL A 212 -12.73 -9.14 0.88
C VAL A 212 -13.20 -9.38 2.32
N PRO A 213 -12.79 -10.47 3.00
CA PRO A 213 -13.13 -10.69 4.40
C PRO A 213 -12.64 -9.54 5.32
N PRO A 214 -13.36 -9.19 6.39
CA PRO A 214 -12.91 -8.18 7.34
C PRO A 214 -11.66 -8.66 8.10
N GLY A 215 -10.75 -7.72 8.38
CA GLY A 215 -9.51 -8.00 9.10
C GLY A 215 -8.46 -6.91 8.86
N VAL A 216 -7.19 -7.22 9.13
CA VAL A 216 -6.03 -6.39 8.83
C VAL A 216 -5.46 -6.80 7.47
N PRO A 217 -5.72 -6.05 6.39
CA PRO A 217 -5.22 -6.38 5.07
C PRO A 217 -3.79 -5.90 4.87
N TYR A 218 -3.01 -6.68 4.10
CA TYR A 218 -1.86 -6.19 3.37
C TYR A 218 -2.23 -6.04 1.90
N ILE A 219 -2.12 -4.83 1.36
CA ILE A 219 -2.46 -4.55 -0.04
C ILE A 219 -1.17 -4.30 -0.82
N ALA A 220 -0.90 -5.14 -1.81
CA ALA A 220 0.23 -5.04 -2.72
C ALA A 220 -0.22 -4.50 -4.07
N ILE A 221 0.16 -3.26 -4.40
CA ILE A 221 0.10 -2.77 -5.78
C ILE A 221 1.31 -3.32 -6.53
N PHE A 222 1.10 -4.41 -7.26
CA PHE A 222 2.17 -5.26 -7.78
C PHE A 222 2.32 -5.10 -9.30
N PRO A 223 3.54 -5.03 -9.85
CA PRO A 223 3.72 -4.96 -11.30
C PRO A 223 3.22 -6.23 -11.99
N ASP A 224 2.38 -6.08 -13.01
CA ASP A 224 1.88 -7.16 -13.88
C ASP A 224 2.99 -7.99 -14.56
N SER A 225 4.16 -7.37 -14.78
CA SER A 225 5.36 -7.98 -15.33
C SER A 225 6.16 -8.83 -14.32
N ARG A 226 5.69 -8.97 -13.08
CA ARG A 226 6.35 -9.73 -12.02
C ARG A 226 5.49 -10.91 -11.59
N SER A 227 6.12 -11.90 -10.96
CA SER A 227 5.45 -13.13 -10.54
C SER A 227 5.11 -13.14 -9.05
N VAL A 228 3.94 -13.69 -8.76
CA VAL A 228 3.53 -14.18 -7.44
C VAL A 228 3.43 -15.69 -7.53
N THR A 229 3.95 -16.39 -6.53
CA THR A 229 3.86 -17.84 -6.41
C THR A 229 3.30 -18.21 -5.04
N TRP A 230 2.60 -19.33 -4.95
CA TRP A 230 2.07 -19.87 -3.69
C TRP A 230 2.20 -21.40 -3.68
N GLU A 231 2.14 -21.97 -2.48
CA GLU A 231 2.13 -23.42 -2.19
C GLU A 231 0.98 -23.78 -1.26
#